data_AF-A0A218Q280-F1
#
_entry.id   AF-A0A218Q280-F1
#
_cell.length_a   1.000
_cell.length_b   1.000
_cell.length_c   1.000
_cell.angle_alpha   90.00
_cell.angle_beta   90.00
_cell.angle_gamma   90.00
#
_symmetry.space_group_name_H-M   'P 1'
#
loop_
_entity.id
_entity.type
_entity.pdbx_description
1 polymer ?
#
loop_
_entity_poly.entity_id
_entity_poly.type
_entity_poly.pdbx_seq_one_letter_code
_entity_poly.pdbx_strand_id
1 'polypeptide(L)'
;MRTLTESEYQVEAQPKLRQIFAYDDAFTKLFAPDIPEKLIIAPYKYVIEPPLTNAVVAAASELGETGCYFSILWRWKDPQAKEAAQPSHWYIPLTEFHRAYVGNENYPPLITNEFPYFQMLEGAIYSSCGKWGIIVTHEWFGLLGGTSRFVEIIRSQIPHIDEQVFEFLNYVKSCKESSASQTKLEWVRPLLTQIYGEEYVNSLLIRSGLARCKKKGLKFLI
;
A
#
# COMPACT_ATOMS: atom_id res chain seq x y z
N MET A 1 17.35 -3.42 -13.07
CA MET A 1 16.96 -3.47 -11.64
C MET A 1 18.24 -3.51 -10.82
N ARG A 2 18.29 -2.85 -9.66
CA ARG A 2 19.45 -2.86 -8.75
C ARG A 2 19.00 -3.15 -7.33
N THR A 3 19.61 -4.14 -6.70
CA THR A 3 19.46 -4.45 -5.28
C THR A 3 20.22 -3.41 -4.43
N LEU A 4 19.60 -2.90 -3.37
CA LEU A 4 20.27 -1.98 -2.43
C LEU A 4 20.74 -2.74 -1.18
N THR A 5 21.95 -2.39 -0.73
CA THR A 5 22.40 -2.67 0.63
C THR A 5 21.58 -1.86 1.64
N GLU A 6 21.64 -2.24 2.92
CA GLU A 6 20.96 -1.48 3.98
C GLU A 6 21.48 -0.03 4.08
N SER A 7 22.79 0.17 3.89
CA SER A 7 23.39 1.51 3.89
C SER A 7 22.85 2.36 2.74
N GLU A 8 22.80 1.82 1.52
CA GLU A 8 22.21 2.51 0.37
C GLU A 8 20.71 2.77 0.57
N TYR A 9 19.96 1.82 1.15
CA TYR A 9 18.56 2.04 1.51
C TYR A 9 18.39 3.22 2.47
N GLN A 10 19.16 3.27 3.55
CA GLN A 10 19.07 4.32 4.56
C GLN A 10 19.41 5.72 4.01
N VAL A 11 20.38 5.79 3.10
CA VAL A 11 20.84 7.06 2.53
C VAL A 11 19.98 7.51 1.34
N GLU A 12 19.60 6.59 0.46
CA GLU A 12 18.96 6.92 -0.83
C GLU A 12 17.44 6.80 -0.78
N ALA A 13 16.92 5.67 -0.31
CA ALA A 13 15.54 5.25 -0.55
C ALA A 13 14.62 5.53 0.65
N GLN A 14 15.06 5.21 1.87
CA GLN A 14 14.31 5.46 3.10
C GLN A 14 13.86 6.92 3.25
N PRO A 15 14.69 7.94 2.95
CA PRO A 15 14.23 9.32 3.02
C PRO A 15 13.06 9.61 2.09
N LYS A 16 13.01 8.97 0.91
CA LYS A 16 11.92 9.09 -0.06
C LYS A 16 10.66 8.40 0.44
N LEU A 17 10.80 7.21 1.02
CA LEU A 17 9.71 6.50 1.67
C LEU A 17 9.07 7.38 2.76
N ARG A 18 9.90 8.04 3.59
CA ARG A 18 9.44 8.89 4.70
C ARG A 18 8.77 10.20 4.28
N GLN A 19 9.01 10.65 3.05
CA GLN A 19 8.24 11.76 2.46
C GLN A 19 6.79 11.37 2.17
N ILE A 20 6.50 10.08 2.06
CA ILE A 20 5.16 9.57 1.71
C ILE A 20 4.49 8.93 2.92
N PHE A 21 5.24 8.09 3.64
CA PHE A 21 4.75 7.31 4.77
C PHE A 21 5.59 7.60 6.01
N ALA A 22 4.95 8.16 7.04
CA ALA A 22 5.57 8.48 8.32
C ALA A 22 6.10 7.23 9.03
N TYR A 23 5.43 6.08 8.85
CA TYR A 23 5.78 4.80 9.46
C TYR A 23 5.65 3.66 8.45
N ASP A 24 6.19 2.50 8.79
CA ASP A 24 6.06 1.27 7.98
C ASP A 24 4.77 0.49 8.29
N ASP A 25 4.09 0.85 9.37
CA ASP A 25 2.89 0.19 9.85
C ASP A 25 1.62 0.81 9.22
N ALA A 26 0.97 0.05 8.34
CA ALA A 26 -0.25 0.43 7.63
C ALA A 26 -1.48 0.64 8.53
N PHE A 27 -1.44 0.18 9.78
CA PHE A 27 -2.55 0.23 10.73
C PHE A 27 -2.46 1.43 11.68
N THR A 28 -1.50 2.33 11.45
CA THR A 28 -1.25 3.53 12.26
C THR A 28 -1.50 4.82 11.46
N LYS A 29 -1.02 5.98 11.95
CA LYS A 29 -1.01 7.24 11.19
C LYS A 29 0.01 7.15 10.05
N LEU A 30 -0.36 6.45 8.99
CA LEU A 30 0.58 5.98 7.99
C LEU A 30 1.17 7.09 7.13
N PHE A 31 0.32 7.89 6.48
CA PHE A 31 0.78 8.91 5.53
C PHE A 31 1.48 10.08 6.22
N ALA A 32 2.53 10.59 5.57
CA ALA A 32 3.12 11.87 5.94
C ALA A 32 2.06 12.99 5.85
N PRO A 33 2.15 14.03 6.71
CA PRO A 33 1.15 15.10 6.77
C PRO A 33 0.91 15.81 5.43
N ASP A 34 1.96 15.94 4.63
CA ASP A 34 1.96 16.73 3.39
C ASP A 34 1.48 15.94 2.16
N ILE A 35 1.09 14.66 2.31
CA ILE A 35 0.54 13.87 1.20
C ILE A 35 -0.91 14.29 0.93
N PRO A 36 -1.18 14.93 -0.24
CA PRO A 36 -2.47 15.57 -0.48
C PRO A 36 -3.57 14.57 -0.81
N GLU A 37 -3.26 13.56 -1.63
CA GLU A 37 -4.24 12.56 -2.06
C GLU A 37 -3.88 11.19 -1.53
N LYS A 38 -4.90 10.47 -1.08
CA LYS A 38 -4.79 9.13 -0.48
C LYS A 38 -5.93 8.26 -0.98
N LEU A 39 -5.66 6.99 -1.26
CA LEU A 39 -6.64 6.02 -1.71
C LEU A 39 -6.44 4.68 -0.99
N ILE A 40 -7.55 3.98 -0.79
CA ILE A 40 -7.53 2.54 -0.50
C ILE A 40 -7.59 1.80 -1.82
N ILE A 41 -6.70 0.82 -1.99
CA ILE A 41 -6.69 -0.13 -3.10
C ILE A 41 -7.23 -1.45 -2.59
N ALA A 42 -8.35 -1.92 -3.13
CA ALA A 42 -8.95 -3.21 -2.76
C ALA A 42 -9.86 -3.74 -3.89
N PRO A 43 -10.15 -5.05 -3.92
CA PRO A 43 -9.37 -6.10 -3.27
C PRO A 43 -8.01 -6.23 -3.98
N TYR A 44 -6.98 -6.65 -3.26
CA TYR A 44 -5.80 -7.22 -3.91
C TYR A 44 -5.41 -8.52 -3.21
N LYS A 45 -4.60 -9.32 -3.90
CA LYS A 45 -4.05 -10.55 -3.33
C LYS A 45 -2.54 -10.58 -3.50
N TYR A 46 -1.80 -10.38 -2.40
CA TYR A 46 -0.33 -10.49 -2.30
C TYR A 46 0.51 -9.48 -3.12
N VAL A 47 0.13 -9.20 -4.37
CA VAL A 47 0.78 -8.23 -5.25
C VAL A 47 -0.26 -7.33 -5.91
N ILE A 48 0.15 -6.11 -6.29
CA ILE A 48 -0.66 -5.30 -7.22
C ILE A 48 -0.42 -5.80 -8.64
N GLU A 49 -1.52 -6.04 -9.36
CA GLU A 49 -1.49 -6.58 -10.73
C GLU A 49 -1.99 -5.52 -11.74
N PRO A 50 -1.82 -5.74 -13.05
CA PRO A 50 -2.54 -4.98 -14.06
C PRO A 50 -4.06 -5.05 -13.82
N PRO A 51 -4.82 -3.97 -14.05
CA PRO A 51 -4.39 -2.73 -14.72
C PRO A 51 -3.66 -1.72 -13.81
N LEU A 52 -3.66 -1.90 -12.49
CA LEU A 52 -3.11 -0.90 -11.56
C LEU A 52 -1.61 -0.67 -11.74
N THR A 53 -0.82 -1.72 -11.95
CA THR A 53 0.63 -1.56 -12.20
C THR A 53 0.94 -0.79 -13.47
N ASN A 54 0.13 -0.98 -14.53
CA ASN A 54 0.25 -0.18 -15.76
C ASN A 54 -0.01 1.30 -15.46
N ALA A 55 -1.07 1.60 -14.69
CA ALA A 55 -1.42 2.96 -14.34
C ALA A 55 -0.35 3.63 -13.48
N VAL A 56 0.26 2.91 -12.53
CA VAL A 56 1.37 3.41 -11.70
C VAL A 56 2.59 3.73 -12.56
N VAL A 57 2.99 2.83 -13.46
CA VAL A 57 4.14 3.04 -14.36
C VAL A 57 3.89 4.24 -15.29
N ALA A 58 2.68 4.33 -15.85
CA ALA A 58 2.29 5.45 -16.71
C ALA A 58 2.31 6.79 -15.94
N ALA A 59 1.70 6.83 -14.74
CA ALA A 59 1.66 8.03 -13.90
C ALA A 59 3.07 8.47 -13.46
N ALA A 60 3.93 7.53 -13.04
CA ALA A 60 5.30 7.82 -12.68
C ALA A 60 6.12 8.33 -13.88
N SER A 61 5.95 7.73 -15.05
CA SER A 61 6.62 8.17 -16.29
C SER A 61 6.19 9.57 -16.70
N GLU A 62 4.90 9.90 -16.57
CA GLU A 62 4.37 11.23 -16.87
C GLU A 62 4.92 12.32 -15.93
N LEU A 63 5.22 11.95 -14.68
CA LEU A 63 5.90 12.84 -13.72
C LEU A 63 7.42 12.95 -13.95
N GLY A 64 7.94 12.33 -15.01
CA GLY A 64 9.36 12.36 -15.38
C GLY A 64 10.24 11.41 -14.58
N GLU A 65 9.67 10.44 -13.85
CA GLU A 65 10.45 9.43 -13.17
C GLU A 65 10.95 8.34 -14.14
N THR A 66 12.14 7.81 -13.86
CA THR A 66 12.76 6.73 -14.66
C THR A 66 12.77 5.40 -13.93
N GLY A 67 12.46 5.41 -12.63
CA GLY A 67 12.36 4.22 -11.79
C GLY A 67 11.71 4.53 -10.45
N CYS A 68 11.47 3.48 -9.68
CA CYS A 68 10.91 3.55 -8.34
C CYS A 68 11.66 2.59 -7.42
N TYR A 69 11.43 2.72 -6.12
CA TYR A 69 11.92 1.77 -5.14
C TYR A 69 10.83 0.74 -4.80
N PHE A 70 11.26 -0.48 -4.52
CA PHE A 70 10.47 -1.49 -3.84
C PHE A 70 11.18 -1.88 -2.53
N SER A 71 10.43 -2.05 -1.46
CA SER A 71 10.99 -2.43 -0.16
C SER A 71 10.06 -3.37 0.59
N ILE A 72 10.60 -4.44 1.16
CA ILE A 72 9.90 -5.30 2.11
C ILE A 72 9.93 -4.60 3.47
N LEU A 73 8.76 -4.35 4.04
CA LEU A 73 8.60 -3.61 5.29
C LEU A 73 8.74 -4.54 6.50
N TRP A 74 8.20 -5.76 6.40
CA TRP A 74 8.31 -6.75 7.46
C TRP A 74 9.56 -7.61 7.32
N ARG A 75 10.52 -7.41 8.23
CA ARG A 75 11.80 -8.13 8.21
C ARG A 75 11.95 -8.99 9.45
N TRP A 76 12.27 -10.28 9.25
CA TRP A 76 12.69 -11.13 10.34
C TRP A 76 14.06 -10.67 10.84
N LYS A 77 14.08 -9.98 11.99
CA LYS A 77 15.33 -9.69 12.70
C LYS A 77 15.71 -10.93 13.51
N ASP A 78 16.16 -11.99 12.84
CA ASP A 78 16.83 -13.08 13.54
C ASP A 78 18.24 -12.60 13.93
N PRO A 79 18.54 -12.42 15.22
CA PRO A 79 19.86 -11.97 15.67
C PRO A 79 20.98 -12.98 15.37
N GLN A 80 20.63 -14.24 15.09
CA GLN A 80 21.57 -15.33 14.81
C GLN A 80 21.75 -15.60 13.30
N ALA A 81 20.90 -15.04 12.45
CA ALA A 81 21.06 -15.12 11.00
C ALA A 81 22.25 -14.24 10.59
N LYS A 82 23.45 -14.84 10.57
CA LYS A 82 24.67 -14.23 10.03
C LYS A 82 24.41 -13.72 8.62
N GLU A 83 24.33 -12.40 8.45
CA GLU A 83 24.70 -11.53 7.29
C GLU A 83 24.41 -11.96 5.84
N ALA A 84 23.93 -13.15 5.54
CA ALA A 84 23.22 -13.45 4.30
C ALA A 84 21.79 -12.89 4.42
N ALA A 85 21.68 -11.61 4.81
CA ALA A 85 20.44 -10.89 4.86
C ALA A 85 19.90 -10.85 3.45
N GLN A 86 18.83 -11.59 3.19
CA GLN A 86 18.17 -11.55 1.89
C GLN A 86 17.88 -10.09 1.57
N PRO A 87 18.16 -9.66 0.33
CA PRO A 87 17.90 -8.29 -0.05
C PRO A 87 16.44 -7.94 0.21
N SER A 88 16.21 -6.77 0.78
CA SER A 88 14.89 -6.28 1.16
C SER A 88 14.51 -5.01 0.40
N HIS A 89 15.40 -4.50 -0.45
CA HIS A 89 15.29 -3.21 -1.12
C HIS A 89 15.82 -3.29 -2.55
N TRP A 90 15.04 -2.73 -3.49
CA TRP A 90 15.39 -2.70 -4.90
C TRP A 90 15.05 -1.33 -5.49
N TYR A 91 15.90 -0.84 -6.37
CA TYR A 91 15.58 0.20 -7.33
C TYR A 91 15.20 -0.48 -8.65
N ILE A 92 14.03 -0.16 -9.15
CA ILE A 92 13.43 -0.78 -10.32
C ILE A 92 13.23 0.30 -11.39
N PRO A 93 13.99 0.28 -12.49
CA PRO A 93 13.70 1.12 -13.65
C PRO A 93 12.26 0.87 -14.13
N LEU A 94 11.52 1.92 -14.50
CA LEU A 94 10.12 1.79 -14.93
C LEU A 94 9.98 0.88 -16.15
N THR A 95 10.96 0.90 -17.05
CA THR A 95 11.05 0.02 -18.22
C THR A 95 11.16 -1.47 -17.86
N GLU A 96 11.56 -1.79 -16.64
CA GLU A 96 11.69 -3.15 -16.13
C GLU A 96 10.62 -3.52 -15.10
N PHE A 97 9.72 -2.59 -14.73
CA PHE A 97 8.83 -2.75 -13.59
C PHE A 97 7.98 -4.01 -13.66
N HIS A 98 7.32 -4.26 -14.79
CA HIS A 98 6.52 -5.46 -14.99
C HIS A 98 7.33 -6.74 -14.83
N ARG A 99 8.52 -6.80 -15.43
CA ARG A 99 9.38 -7.99 -15.34
C ARG A 99 9.90 -8.21 -13.93
N ALA A 100 10.22 -7.13 -13.21
CA ALA A 100 10.79 -7.18 -11.87
C ALA A 100 9.78 -7.53 -10.78
N TYR A 101 8.59 -6.92 -10.81
CA TYR A 101 7.60 -6.99 -9.73
C TYR A 101 6.41 -7.91 -10.03
N VAL A 102 5.89 -7.91 -11.27
CA VAL A 102 4.69 -8.69 -11.63
C VAL A 102 5.05 -10.06 -12.21
N GLY A 103 6.09 -10.13 -13.04
CA GLY A 103 6.41 -11.32 -13.82
C GLY A 103 5.42 -11.55 -14.98
N ASN A 104 5.38 -12.78 -15.49
CA ASN A 104 4.38 -13.28 -16.43
C ASN A 104 4.22 -14.81 -16.27
N GLU A 105 3.29 -15.41 -17.02
CA GLU A 105 2.98 -16.85 -16.94
C GLU A 105 4.20 -17.77 -17.13
N ASN A 106 5.19 -17.34 -17.93
CA ASN A 106 6.39 -18.12 -18.22
C ASN A 106 7.57 -17.80 -17.29
N TYR A 107 7.52 -16.65 -16.61
CA TYR A 107 8.64 -16.13 -15.85
C TYR A 107 8.15 -15.44 -14.57
N PRO A 108 8.47 -15.99 -13.38
CA PRO A 108 8.11 -15.33 -12.13
C PRO A 108 8.86 -13.99 -12.00
N PRO A 109 8.36 -13.03 -11.19
CA PRO A 109 9.00 -11.72 -10.99
C PRO A 109 10.51 -11.85 -10.71
N LEU A 110 11.36 -10.97 -11.22
CA LEU A 110 12.82 -11.07 -10.96
C LEU A 110 13.14 -11.06 -9.47
N ILE A 111 12.34 -10.34 -8.67
CA ILE A 111 12.48 -10.30 -7.22
C ILE A 111 12.32 -11.70 -6.60
N THR A 112 11.53 -12.62 -7.17
CA THR A 112 11.40 -13.98 -6.61
C THR A 112 12.70 -14.77 -6.66
N ASN A 113 13.59 -14.46 -7.60
CA ASN A 113 14.88 -15.16 -7.69
C ASN A 113 15.78 -14.81 -6.50
N GLU A 114 15.62 -13.61 -5.95
CA GLU A 114 16.34 -13.14 -4.77
C GLU A 114 15.55 -13.40 -3.47
N PHE A 115 14.22 -13.41 -3.55
CA PHE A 115 13.31 -13.55 -2.41
C PHE A 115 12.00 -14.30 -2.82
N PRO A 116 11.97 -15.65 -2.73
CA PRO A 116 10.85 -16.47 -3.22
C PRO A 116 9.49 -16.21 -2.56
N TYR A 117 9.46 -15.57 -1.39
CA TYR A 117 8.25 -15.34 -0.59
C TYR A 117 7.79 -13.87 -0.58
N PHE A 118 8.30 -13.02 -1.48
CA PHE A 118 8.14 -11.56 -1.34
C PHE A 118 6.66 -11.14 -1.43
N GLN A 119 5.87 -11.89 -2.20
CA GLN A 119 4.44 -11.64 -2.40
C GLN A 119 3.63 -11.85 -1.12
N MET A 120 4.13 -12.67 -0.18
CA MET A 120 3.44 -12.94 1.09
C MET A 120 3.75 -11.90 2.17
N LEU A 121 4.61 -10.92 1.89
CA LEU A 121 5.07 -9.94 2.85
C LEU A 121 4.51 -8.56 2.56
N GLU A 122 4.44 -7.75 3.61
CA GLU A 122 4.15 -6.33 3.45
C GLU A 122 5.28 -5.63 2.70
N GLY A 123 4.91 -4.87 1.69
CA GLY A 123 5.84 -4.21 0.80
C GLY A 123 5.41 -2.78 0.49
N ALA A 124 6.38 -1.94 0.17
CA ALA A 124 6.15 -0.60 -0.34
C ALA A 124 6.74 -0.46 -1.74
N ILE A 125 5.95 0.04 -2.69
CA ILE A 125 6.42 0.55 -3.98
C ILE A 125 6.33 2.07 -3.92
N TYR A 126 7.42 2.79 -4.15
CA TYR A 126 7.41 4.24 -3.95
C TYR A 126 8.35 4.99 -4.88
N SER A 127 7.96 6.24 -5.13
CA SER A 127 8.65 7.22 -5.95
C SER A 127 10.12 7.39 -5.57
N SER A 128 10.97 7.49 -6.58
CA SER A 128 12.38 7.84 -6.43
C SER A 128 12.58 9.29 -5.95
N CYS A 129 11.56 10.13 -6.12
CA CYS A 129 11.54 11.52 -5.67
C CYS A 129 10.61 11.77 -4.48
N GLY A 130 10.03 10.72 -3.89
CA GLY A 130 9.18 10.82 -2.69
C GLY A 130 7.81 11.46 -2.92
N LYS A 131 7.30 11.45 -4.16
CA LYS A 131 6.02 12.09 -4.52
C LYS A 131 4.79 11.19 -4.46
N TRP A 132 4.98 9.88 -4.43
CA TRP A 132 3.90 8.90 -4.39
C TRP A 132 4.42 7.56 -3.87
N GLY A 133 3.53 6.75 -3.30
CA GLY A 133 3.84 5.39 -2.89
C GLY A 133 2.60 4.56 -2.65
N ILE A 134 2.80 3.25 -2.61
CA ILE A 134 1.78 2.24 -2.34
C ILE A 134 2.36 1.29 -1.30
N ILE A 135 1.66 1.11 -0.18
CA ILE A 135 1.89 -0.02 0.72
C ILE A 135 0.90 -1.12 0.40
N VAL A 136 1.41 -2.34 0.21
CA VAL A 136 0.64 -3.58 0.21
C VAL A 136 0.80 -4.22 1.58
N THR A 137 -0.32 -4.59 2.17
CA THR A 137 -0.42 -5.23 3.49
C THR A 137 -0.54 -6.75 3.38
N HIS A 138 -0.51 -7.44 4.51
CA HIS A 138 -0.84 -8.87 4.56
C HIS A 138 -2.36 -9.10 4.72
N GLU A 139 -3.15 -8.04 4.87
CA GLU A 139 -4.60 -8.02 5.08
C GLU A 139 -5.38 -7.73 3.77
N TRP A 140 -4.75 -7.94 2.60
CA TRP A 140 -5.39 -7.91 1.27
C TRP A 140 -6.00 -6.55 0.83
N PHE A 141 -5.55 -5.45 1.45
CA PHE A 141 -5.85 -4.08 1.02
C PHE A 141 -4.60 -3.19 1.02
N GLY A 142 -4.59 -2.19 0.15
CA GLY A 142 -3.42 -1.38 -0.18
C GLY A 142 -3.69 0.08 0.09
N LEU A 143 -2.62 0.83 0.33
CA LEU A 143 -2.69 2.23 0.68
C LEU A 143 -1.82 3.03 -0.26
N LEU A 144 -2.46 3.78 -1.15
CA LEU A 144 -1.80 4.65 -2.11
C LEU A 144 -1.86 6.08 -1.61
N GLY A 145 -0.72 6.76 -1.64
CA GLY A 145 -0.63 8.18 -1.38
C GLY A 145 0.22 8.86 -2.42
N GLY A 146 -0.08 10.10 -2.77
CA GLY A 146 0.79 10.88 -3.65
C GLY A 146 0.28 12.25 -3.98
N THR A 147 1.00 12.93 -4.87
CA THR A 147 0.58 14.22 -5.43
C THR A 147 -0.77 14.12 -6.15
N SER A 148 -1.53 15.23 -6.21
CA SER A 148 -2.80 15.27 -6.93
C SER A 148 -2.68 14.83 -8.38
N ARG A 149 -1.63 15.28 -9.08
CA ARG A 149 -1.39 14.87 -10.47
C ARG A 149 -1.20 13.35 -10.61
N PHE A 150 -0.44 12.73 -9.72
CA PHE A 150 -0.26 11.27 -9.73
C PHE A 150 -1.61 10.56 -9.60
N VAL A 151 -2.40 10.93 -8.59
CA VAL A 151 -3.68 10.26 -8.28
C VAL A 151 -4.74 10.52 -9.36
N GLU A 152 -4.77 11.71 -9.96
CA GLU A 152 -5.63 12.00 -11.12
C GLU A 152 -5.35 11.06 -12.30
N ILE A 153 -4.08 10.82 -12.62
CA ILE A 153 -3.71 9.89 -13.69
C ILE A 153 -4.17 8.47 -13.36
N ILE A 154 -3.96 8.01 -12.12
CA ILE A 154 -4.47 6.70 -11.67
C ILE A 154 -5.99 6.62 -11.83
N ARG A 155 -6.74 7.61 -11.33
CA ARG A 155 -8.21 7.67 -11.45
C ARG A 155 -8.69 7.62 -12.89
N SER A 156 -7.97 8.26 -13.81
CA SER A 156 -8.32 8.25 -15.25
C SER A 156 -8.10 6.89 -15.92
N GLN A 157 -7.23 6.04 -15.37
CA GLN A 157 -6.87 4.74 -15.94
C GLN A 157 -7.55 3.56 -15.22
N ILE A 158 -7.96 3.75 -13.96
CA ILE A 158 -8.59 2.73 -13.14
C ILE A 158 -10.02 3.18 -12.80
N PRO A 159 -11.02 2.75 -13.60
CA PRO A 159 -12.42 3.08 -13.34
C PRO A 159 -12.83 2.67 -11.93
N HIS A 160 -13.61 3.51 -11.27
CA HIS A 160 -14.18 3.24 -9.95
C HIS A 160 -13.15 2.98 -8.84
N ILE A 161 -11.89 3.42 -8.99
CA ILE A 161 -10.87 3.20 -7.94
C ILE A 161 -11.28 3.79 -6.58
N ASP A 162 -11.98 4.94 -6.58
CA ASP A 162 -12.50 5.54 -5.34
C ASP A 162 -13.58 4.70 -4.66
N GLU A 163 -14.25 3.79 -5.40
CA GLU A 163 -15.28 2.89 -4.88
C GLU A 163 -14.70 1.63 -4.22
N GLN A 164 -13.41 1.33 -4.44
CA GLN A 164 -12.72 0.16 -3.84
C GLN A 164 -12.74 0.20 -2.30
N VAL A 165 -12.94 1.38 -1.70
CA VAL A 165 -13.17 1.49 -0.26
C VAL A 165 -14.36 0.65 0.22
N PHE A 166 -15.41 0.48 -0.59
CA PHE A 166 -16.54 -0.37 -0.21
C PHE A 166 -16.18 -1.85 -0.19
N GLU A 167 -15.29 -2.27 -1.09
CA GLU A 167 -14.78 -3.65 -1.13
C GLU A 167 -13.89 -3.93 0.10
N PHE A 168 -13.04 -2.97 0.47
CA PHE A 168 -12.30 -3.01 1.74
C PHE A 168 -13.23 -3.11 2.96
N LEU A 169 -14.29 -2.29 3.02
CA LEU A 169 -15.22 -2.32 4.16
C LEU A 169 -16.05 -3.60 4.21
N ASN A 170 -16.37 -4.19 3.06
CA ASN A 170 -17.00 -5.50 2.99
C ASN A 170 -16.06 -6.60 3.52
N TYR A 171 -14.77 -6.54 3.20
CA TYR A 171 -13.76 -7.42 3.77
C TYR A 171 -13.69 -7.27 5.30
N VAL A 172 -13.54 -6.04 5.81
CA VAL A 172 -13.53 -5.74 7.25
C VAL A 172 -14.77 -6.30 7.96
N LYS A 173 -15.95 -6.12 7.36
CA LYS A 173 -17.21 -6.66 7.87
C LYS A 173 -17.17 -8.19 7.95
N SER A 174 -16.70 -8.86 6.91
CA SER A 174 -16.59 -10.31 6.87
C SER A 174 -15.64 -10.86 7.95
N CYS A 175 -14.50 -10.20 8.17
CA CYS A 175 -13.55 -10.56 9.22
C CYS A 175 -14.22 -10.53 10.60
N LYS A 176 -15.03 -9.50 10.86
CA LYS A 176 -15.77 -9.36 12.11
C LYS A 176 -16.88 -10.42 12.29
N GLU A 177 -17.60 -10.74 11.22
CA GLU A 177 -18.71 -11.71 11.27
C GLU A 177 -18.21 -13.15 11.42
N SER A 178 -16.97 -13.44 10.99
CA SER A 178 -16.34 -14.73 11.23
C SER A 178 -16.11 -14.95 12.73
N SER A 179 -16.86 -15.89 13.32
CA SER A 179 -16.92 -16.16 14.78
C SER A 179 -15.60 -16.64 15.41
N ALA A 180 -14.54 -16.79 14.62
CA ALA A 180 -13.21 -17.20 15.07
C ALA A 180 -12.26 -16.02 15.35
N SER A 181 -12.64 -14.79 15.00
CA SER A 181 -11.71 -13.66 15.02
C SER A 181 -11.91 -12.79 16.26
N GLN A 182 -10.89 -12.74 17.13
CA GLN A 182 -10.71 -11.63 18.10
C GLN A 182 -10.11 -10.40 17.40
N THR A 183 -10.37 -10.22 16.10
CA THR A 183 -9.72 -9.20 15.29
C THR A 183 -10.13 -7.83 15.80
N LYS A 184 -9.16 -7.09 16.31
CA LYS A 184 -9.35 -5.71 16.76
C LYS A 184 -9.40 -4.82 15.53
N LEU A 185 -10.54 -4.18 15.29
CA LEU A 185 -10.79 -3.30 14.14
C LEU A 185 -10.72 -1.81 14.51
N GLU A 186 -10.16 -1.50 15.68
CA GLU A 186 -10.00 -0.14 16.21
C GLU A 186 -9.18 0.77 15.28
N TRP A 187 -8.31 0.19 14.44
CA TRP A 187 -7.46 0.88 13.47
C TRP A 187 -8.22 1.35 12.22
N VAL A 188 -9.36 0.73 11.87
CA VAL A 188 -10.08 0.99 10.62
C VAL A 188 -10.57 2.43 10.55
N ARG A 189 -11.19 2.92 11.63
CA ARG A 189 -11.70 4.30 11.65
C ARG A 189 -10.58 5.34 11.56
N PRO A 190 -9.52 5.29 12.39
CA PRO A 190 -8.38 6.19 12.24
C PRO A 190 -7.80 6.21 10.82
N LEU A 191 -7.65 5.05 10.19
CA LEU A 191 -7.18 4.95 8.80
C LEU A 191 -8.13 5.68 7.84
N LEU A 192 -9.42 5.38 7.89
CA LEU A 192 -10.41 6.03 7.03
C LEU A 192 -10.46 7.55 7.26
N THR A 193 -10.34 8.01 8.51
CA THR A 193 -10.33 9.45 8.84
C THR A 193 -9.11 10.13 8.23
N GLN A 194 -7.96 9.46 8.21
CA GLN A 194 -6.75 10.00 7.59
C GLN A 194 -6.87 10.16 6.07
N ILE A 195 -7.66 9.31 5.42
CA ILE A 195 -7.84 9.25 3.95
C ILE A 195 -8.98 10.18 3.51
N TYR A 196 -10.14 10.09 4.15
CA TYR A 196 -11.38 10.73 3.69
C TYR A 196 -11.89 11.86 4.59
N GLY A 197 -11.28 12.07 5.75
CA GLY A 197 -11.73 13.06 6.73
C GLY A 197 -12.92 12.61 7.58
N GLU A 198 -13.00 13.15 8.80
CA GLU A 198 -13.93 12.69 9.85
C GLU A 198 -15.41 12.74 9.42
N GLU A 199 -15.81 13.77 8.69
CA GLU A 199 -17.20 13.96 8.25
C GLU A 199 -17.65 12.86 7.30
N TYR A 200 -16.81 12.52 6.32
CA TYR A 200 -17.15 11.51 5.31
C TYR A 200 -17.16 10.10 5.91
N VAL A 201 -16.21 9.80 6.80
CA VAL A 201 -16.08 8.47 7.42
C VAL A 201 -17.33 8.02 8.15
N ASN A 202 -18.02 8.93 8.83
CA ASN A 202 -19.28 8.59 9.52
C ASN A 202 -20.34 8.12 8.52
N SER A 203 -20.48 8.82 7.39
CA SER A 203 -21.41 8.42 6.33
C SER A 203 -21.02 7.08 5.70
N LEU A 204 -19.72 6.88 5.48
CA LEU A 204 -19.15 5.69 4.87
C LEU A 204 -19.38 4.45 5.74
N LEU A 205 -19.09 4.53 7.04
CA LEU A 205 -19.29 3.43 7.98
C LEU A 205 -20.77 3.08 8.18
N ILE A 206 -21.68 4.07 8.13
CA ILE A 206 -23.12 3.81 8.16
C ILE A 206 -23.56 3.06 6.89
N ARG A 207 -23.15 3.53 5.71
CA ARG A 207 -23.50 2.92 4.41
C ARG A 207 -23.01 1.47 4.30
N SER A 208 -21.83 1.18 4.85
CA SER A 208 -21.26 -0.17 4.88
C SER A 208 -21.81 -1.05 6.01
N GLY A 209 -22.72 -0.52 6.84
CA GLY A 209 -23.31 -1.27 7.96
C GLY A 209 -22.37 -1.52 9.14
N LEU A 210 -21.24 -0.82 9.21
CA LEU A 210 -20.23 -0.89 10.29
C LEU A 210 -20.49 0.12 11.42
N ALA A 211 -21.42 1.05 11.24
CA ALA A 211 -21.91 1.96 12.27
C ALA A 211 -23.43 2.15 12.20
N ARG A 212 -24.05 2.60 13.29
CA ARG A 212 -25.47 2.99 13.32
C ARG A 212 -25.64 4.36 13.97
N CYS A 213 -26.47 5.20 13.36
CA CYS A 213 -26.89 6.47 13.97
C CYS A 213 -27.91 6.19 15.10
N LYS A 214 -27.66 6.68 16.32
CA LYS A 214 -28.64 6.66 17.42
C LYS A 214 -29.03 8.07 17.81
N LYS A 215 -30.21 8.22 18.43
CA LYS A 215 -30.74 9.49 18.98
C LYS A 215 -29.80 10.23 19.97
N LYS A 216 -28.72 9.59 20.45
CA LYS A 216 -27.72 10.17 21.36
C LYS A 216 -26.28 10.16 20.81
N GLY A 217 -26.10 9.99 19.49
CA GLY A 217 -24.78 9.95 18.84
C GLY A 217 -24.52 8.67 18.02
N LEU A 218 -23.36 8.61 17.37
CA LEU A 218 -22.97 7.48 16.51
C LEU A 218 -22.45 6.31 17.36
N LYS A 219 -22.99 5.09 17.14
CA LYS A 219 -22.46 3.87 17.77
C LYS A 219 -21.74 3.03 16.73
N PHE A 220 -20.46 2.82 16.95
CA PHE A 220 -19.61 1.96 16.12
C PHE A 220 -19.87 0.50 16.45
N LEU A 221 -19.82 -0.32 15.40
CA LEU A 221 -19.89 -1.77 15.53
C LEU A 221 -18.49 -2.38 15.40
N ILE A 222 -17.48 -1.59 15.05
CA ILE A 222 -16.06 -1.95 14.97
C ILE A 222 -15.28 -1.20 16.04
#